data_AF-M7N0H2-F1
#
_entry.id   AF-M7N0H2-F1
#
_cell.length_a   1.000
_cell.length_b   1.000
_cell.length_c   1.000
_cell.angle_alpha   90.00
_cell.angle_beta   90.00
_cell.angle_gamma   90.00
#
_symmetry.space_group_name_H-M   'P 1'
#
loop_
_entity.id
_entity.type
_entity.pdbx_description
1 polymer ?
#
loop_
_entity_poly.entity_id
_entity_poly.type
_entity_poly.pdbx_seq_one_letter_code
_entity_poly.pdbx_strand_id
1 'polypeptide(L)'
;MTSTARKFNPGLSRGLQYYILLHYLLTLGGSAAFLFNEGSLGLGLKALLGGLVLLAVLSLGLLMERPAWAFYLEGWRLLLTVAVLLQVLALPGLIWAAAAYVLISWGWLWWLRGSVGAAEGLATHS
;
A
#
# COMPACT_ATOMS: atom_id res chain seq x y z
N MET A 1 -1.20 33.65 27.46
CA MET A 1 -1.22 32.18 27.65
C MET A 1 -1.74 31.55 26.36
N THR A 2 -0.87 31.19 25.43
CA THR A 2 -1.26 30.42 24.24
C THR A 2 -1.32 28.95 24.65
N SER A 3 -2.53 28.41 24.85
CA SER A 3 -2.70 26.99 25.10
C SER A 3 -2.31 26.21 23.84
N THR A 4 -1.10 25.66 23.82
CA THR A 4 -0.72 24.64 22.84
C THR A 4 -1.59 23.41 23.11
N ALA A 5 -2.76 23.36 22.48
CA ALA A 5 -3.59 22.17 22.49
C ALA A 5 -2.73 21.06 21.90
N ARG A 6 -2.34 20.10 22.74
CA ARG A 6 -1.67 18.87 22.32
C ARG A 6 -2.60 18.24 21.30
N LYS A 7 -2.28 18.36 20.00
CA LYS A 7 -3.06 17.75 18.93
C LYS A 7 -2.95 16.25 19.15
N PHE A 8 -3.93 15.69 19.85
CA PHE A 8 -3.97 14.27 20.18
C PHE A 8 -4.07 13.57 18.84
N ASN A 9 -2.96 12.99 18.39
CA ASN A 9 -2.89 12.23 17.15
C ASN A 9 -3.19 10.79 17.56
N PRO A 10 -4.44 10.30 17.45
CA PRO A 10 -4.74 8.92 17.82
C PRO A 10 -3.83 8.03 17.00
N GLY A 11 -2.98 7.25 17.68
CA GLY A 11 -2.01 6.36 17.04
C GLY A 11 -2.67 5.50 15.96
N LEU A 12 -1.89 5.03 15.00
CA LEU A 12 -2.41 4.15 13.96
C LEU A 12 -3.14 2.96 14.60
N SER A 13 -4.31 2.59 14.06
CA SER A 13 -4.99 1.38 14.48
C SER A 13 -4.07 0.19 14.22
N ARG A 14 -4.03 -0.78 15.14
CA ARG A 14 -3.14 -1.94 15.02
C ARG A 14 -3.30 -2.65 13.67
N GLY A 15 -4.52 -2.73 13.16
CA GLY A 15 -4.80 -3.32 11.84
C GLY A 15 -4.13 -2.57 10.68
N LEU A 16 -4.12 -1.23 10.71
CA LEU A 16 -3.46 -0.43 9.69
C LEU A 16 -1.92 -0.57 9.78
N GLN A 17 -1.37 -0.67 10.99
CA GLN A 17 0.06 -0.92 11.19
C GLN A 17 0.49 -2.26 10.58
N TYR A 18 -0.25 -3.34 10.85
CA TYR A 18 0.07 -4.65 10.27
C TYR A 18 -0.12 -4.69 8.75
N TYR A 19 -1.14 -4.03 8.22
CA TYR A 19 -1.33 -3.89 6.78
C TYR A 19 -0.12 -3.22 6.12
N ILE A 20 0.34 -2.10 6.69
CA ILE A 20 1.50 -1.35 6.18
C ILE A 20 2.75 -2.21 6.29
N LEU A 21 2.98 -2.88 7.43
CA LEU A 21 4.14 -3.75 7.63
C LEU A 21 4.19 -4.88 6.59
N LEU A 22 3.08 -5.57 6.35
CA LEU A 22 3.01 -6.66 5.38
C LEU A 22 3.33 -6.16 3.97
N HIS A 23 2.69 -5.06 3.54
CA HIS A 23 2.92 -4.50 2.22
C HIS A 23 4.32 -3.91 2.05
N TYR A 24 4.91 -3.42 3.14
CA TYR A 24 6.30 -2.97 3.15
C TYR A 24 7.26 -4.14 2.94
N LEU A 25 7.06 -5.27 3.65
CA LEU A 25 7.87 -6.48 3.47
C LEU A 25 7.76 -7.04 2.05
N LEU A 26 6.56 -7.06 1.47
CA LEU A 26 6.35 -7.47 0.08
C LEU A 26 7.06 -6.52 -0.90
N THR A 27 6.97 -5.21 -0.67
CA THR A 27 7.64 -4.20 -1.50
C THR A 27 9.15 -4.34 -1.40
N LEU A 28 9.68 -4.61 -0.20
CA LEU A 28 11.11 -4.83 0.02
C LEU A 28 11.59 -6.08 -0.71
N GLY A 29 10.86 -7.20 -0.58
CA GLY A 29 11.16 -8.44 -1.30
C GLY A 29 11.12 -8.27 -2.82
N GLY A 30 10.08 -7.60 -3.34
CA GLY A 30 9.95 -7.27 -4.75
C GLY A 30 11.06 -6.36 -5.25
N SER A 31 11.42 -5.34 -4.47
CA SER A 31 12.54 -4.43 -4.77
C SER A 31 13.88 -5.16 -4.84
N ALA A 32 14.14 -6.07 -3.89
CA ALA A 32 15.35 -6.88 -3.90
C ALA A 32 15.43 -7.76 -5.15
N ALA A 33 14.33 -8.44 -5.50
CA ALA A 33 14.26 -9.24 -6.71
C ALA A 33 14.48 -8.40 -7.98
N PHE A 34 13.90 -7.20 -8.04
CA PHE A 34 14.13 -6.24 -9.12
C PHE A 34 15.61 -5.85 -9.22
N LEU A 35 16.23 -5.41 -8.13
CA LEU A 35 17.63 -4.96 -8.11
C LEU A 35 18.60 -6.08 -8.51
N PHE A 36 18.37 -7.32 -8.06
CA PHE A 36 19.21 -8.45 -8.47
C PHE A 36 19.10 -8.81 -9.95
N ASN A 37 17.94 -8.52 -10.56
CA ASN A 37 17.72 -8.80 -11.98
C ASN A 37 17.89 -7.55 -12.85
N GLU A 38 18.14 -6.37 -12.29
CA GLU A 38 18.10 -5.12 -13.05
C GLU A 38 19.06 -5.15 -14.24
N GLY A 39 20.25 -5.75 -14.09
CA GLY A 39 21.25 -5.83 -15.17
C GLY A 39 20.71 -6.43 -16.48
N SER A 40 19.76 -7.36 -16.41
CA SER A 40 19.19 -8.04 -17.59
C SER A 40 17.91 -7.39 -18.13
N LEU A 41 17.36 -6.38 -17.45
CA LEU A 41 16.10 -5.74 -17.85
C LEU A 41 16.33 -4.57 -18.82
N GLY A 42 15.45 -4.45 -19.81
CA GLY A 42 15.39 -3.30 -20.70
C GLY A 42 15.01 -2.01 -19.96
N LEU A 43 15.41 -0.86 -20.51
CA LEU A 43 15.22 0.45 -19.88
C LEU A 43 13.74 0.75 -19.54
N GLY A 44 12.82 0.39 -20.43
CA GLY A 44 11.38 0.58 -20.20
C GLY A 44 10.87 -0.21 -18.99
N LEU A 45 11.26 -1.48 -18.87
CA LEU A 45 10.86 -2.33 -17.75
C LEU A 45 11.52 -1.90 -16.43
N LYS A 46 12.77 -1.42 -16.49
CA LYS A 46 13.46 -0.79 -15.34
C LYS A 46 12.70 0.43 -14.82
N ALA A 47 12.35 1.34 -15.72
CA ALA A 47 11.60 2.56 -15.36
C ALA A 47 10.24 2.21 -14.76
N LEU A 48 9.55 1.23 -15.34
CA LEU A 48 8.24 0.75 -14.86
C LEU A 48 8.34 0.13 -13.46
N LEU A 49 9.25 -0.82 -13.24
CA LEU A 49 9.41 -1.51 -11.95
C LEU A 49 9.95 -0.57 -10.87
N GLY A 50 10.96 0.24 -11.20
CA GLY A 50 11.48 1.26 -10.28
C GLY A 50 10.42 2.29 -9.90
N GLY A 51 9.62 2.76 -10.86
CA GLY A 51 8.48 3.64 -10.60
C GLY A 51 7.42 2.99 -9.71
N LEU A 52 7.13 1.70 -9.92
CA LEU A 52 6.19 0.94 -9.09
C LEU A 52 6.69 0.80 -7.65
N VAL A 53 7.98 0.54 -7.44
CA VAL A 53 8.61 0.51 -6.12
C VAL A 53 8.50 1.86 -5.42
N LEU A 54 8.84 2.95 -6.12
CA LEU A 54 8.70 4.31 -5.57
C LEU A 54 7.27 4.62 -5.19
N LEU A 55 6.30 4.33 -6.07
CA LEU A 55 4.88 4.50 -5.80
C LEU A 55 4.43 3.69 -4.58
N ALA A 56 4.97 2.48 -4.40
CA ALA A 56 4.65 1.65 -3.25
C ALA A 56 5.14 2.22 -1.93
N VAL A 57 6.39 2.69 -1.87
CA VAL A 57 6.92 3.32 -0.65
C VAL A 57 6.14 4.60 -0.32
N LEU A 58 5.84 5.43 -1.32
CA LEU A 58 5.06 6.66 -1.13
C LEU A 58 3.63 6.36 -0.64
N SER A 59 2.96 5.38 -1.24
CA SER A 59 1.61 4.97 -0.84
C SER A 59 1.57 4.53 0.62
N LEU A 60 2.52 3.70 1.04
CA LEU A 60 2.61 3.23 2.43
C LEU A 60 2.91 4.36 3.42
N GLY A 61 3.79 5.30 3.04
CA GLY A 61 4.05 6.50 3.85
C GLY A 61 2.79 7.35 4.02
N LEU A 62 2.03 7.55 2.94
CA LEU A 62 0.77 8.28 2.99
C LEU A 62 -0.29 7.58 3.82
N LEU A 63 -0.35 6.24 3.82
CA LEU A 63 -1.24 5.50 4.71
C LEU A 63 -0.96 5.77 6.19
N MET A 64 0.29 6.08 6.58
CA MET A 64 0.63 6.48 7.95
C MET A 64 0.05 7.84 8.32
N GLU A 65 0.01 8.77 7.35
CA GLU A 65 -0.54 10.12 7.54
C GLU A 65 -2.07 10.16 7.44
N ARG A 66 -2.70 9.08 6.94
CA ARG A 66 -4.17 8.90 6.83
C ARG A 66 -4.93 10.00 6.05
N PRO A 67 -4.40 10.67 5.03
CA PRO A 67 -5.24 11.54 4.22
C PRO A 67 -6.28 10.67 3.49
N ALA A 68 -7.50 11.19 3.31
CA ALA A 68 -8.61 10.42 2.74
C ALA A 68 -8.29 9.82 1.35
N TRP A 69 -7.37 10.43 0.60
CA TRP A 69 -6.95 9.98 -0.72
C TRP A 69 -5.87 8.89 -0.70
N ALA A 70 -5.18 8.64 0.43
CA ALA A 70 -4.18 7.59 0.54
C ALA A 70 -4.79 6.20 0.28
N PHE A 71 -6.02 5.97 0.74
CA PHE A 71 -6.73 4.71 0.48
C PHE A 71 -7.02 4.50 -1.01
N TYR A 72 -7.35 5.55 -1.76
CA TYR A 72 -7.56 5.45 -3.21
C TYR A 72 -6.23 5.21 -3.94
N LEU A 73 -5.15 5.88 -3.53
CA LEU A 73 -3.82 5.68 -4.09
C LEU A 73 -3.34 4.23 -3.90
N GLU A 74 -3.53 3.67 -2.71
CA GLU A 74 -3.16 2.29 -2.41
C GLU A 74 -3.95 1.29 -3.24
N GLY A 75 -5.25 1.55 -3.46
CA GLY A 75 -6.06 0.78 -4.38
C GLY A 75 -5.51 0.79 -5.82
N TRP A 76 -5.18 1.98 -6.34
CA TRP A 76 -4.56 2.11 -7.67
C TRP A 76 -3.21 1.40 -7.76
N ARG A 77 -2.38 1.52 -6.71
CA ARG A 77 -1.09 0.84 -6.63
C ARG A 77 -1.24 -0.68 -6.72
N LEU A 78 -2.22 -1.27 -6.04
CA LEU A 78 -2.47 -2.72 -6.09
C LEU A 78 -2.83 -3.18 -7.52
N LEU A 79 -3.71 -2.45 -8.20
CA LEU A 79 -4.11 -2.74 -9.59
C LEU A 79 -2.92 -2.64 -10.55
N LEU A 80 -2.12 -1.57 -10.44
CA LEU A 80 -0.92 -1.38 -11.23
C LEU A 80 0.10 -2.50 -10.98
N THR A 81 0.30 -2.89 -9.71
CA THR A 81 1.22 -3.97 -9.34
C THR A 81 0.85 -5.27 -10.06
N VAL A 82 -0.43 -5.64 -10.07
CA VAL A 82 -0.89 -6.84 -10.78
C VAL A 82 -0.74 -6.70 -12.29
N ALA A 83 -1.14 -5.57 -12.87
CA ALA A 83 -0.99 -5.34 -14.31
C ALA A 83 0.46 -5.51 -14.77
N VAL A 84 1.42 -4.98 -14.00
CA VAL A 84 2.85 -5.13 -14.28
C VAL A 84 3.29 -6.58 -14.12
N LEU A 85 2.91 -7.26 -13.03
CA LEU A 85 3.30 -8.65 -12.80
C LEU A 85 2.79 -9.59 -13.89
N LEU A 86 1.57 -9.39 -14.39
CA LEU A 86 1.00 -10.19 -15.48
C LEU A 86 1.75 -10.02 -16.80
N GLN A 87 2.26 -8.83 -17.08
CA GLN A 87 3.07 -8.57 -18.28
C GLN A 87 4.48 -9.18 -18.19
N VAL A 88 5.04 -9.24 -16.97
CA VAL A 88 6.42 -9.70 -16.75
C VAL A 88 6.51 -11.21 -16.58
N LEU A 89 5.56 -11.80 -15.85
CA LEU A 89 5.56 -13.22 -15.51
C LEU A 89 4.42 -13.94 -16.23
N ALA A 90 4.73 -14.56 -17.37
CA ALA A 90 3.80 -15.39 -18.13
C ALA A 90 3.60 -16.79 -17.52
N LEU A 91 3.39 -16.86 -16.20
CA LEU A 91 3.23 -18.12 -15.47
C LEU A 91 1.75 -18.54 -15.38
N PRO A 92 1.40 -19.78 -15.77
CA PRO A 92 0.04 -20.29 -15.61
C PRO A 92 -0.28 -20.39 -14.11
N GLY A 93 -1.30 -19.64 -13.67
CA GLY A 93 -1.73 -19.58 -12.26
C GLY A 93 -1.37 -18.28 -11.55
N LEU A 94 -0.49 -17.44 -12.11
CA LEU A 94 -0.14 -16.15 -11.52
C LEU A 94 -1.34 -15.20 -11.47
N ILE A 95 -2.25 -15.28 -12.45
CA ILE A 95 -3.49 -14.50 -12.48
C ILE A 95 -4.33 -14.78 -11.23
N TRP A 96 -4.46 -16.03 -10.81
CA TRP A 96 -5.22 -16.41 -9.62
C TRP A 96 -4.55 -15.93 -8.33
N ALA A 97 -3.22 -16.08 -8.23
CA ALA A 97 -2.46 -15.58 -7.09
C ALA A 97 -2.52 -14.05 -6.97
N ALA A 98 -2.40 -13.35 -8.11
CA ALA A 98 -2.49 -11.90 -8.19
C ALA A 98 -3.90 -11.38 -7.87
N ALA A 99 -4.94 -12.06 -8.40
CA ALA A 99 -6.33 -11.76 -8.08
C ALA A 99 -6.63 -11.99 -6.59
N ALA A 100 -6.15 -13.10 -6.01
CA ALA A 100 -6.30 -13.36 -4.58
C ALA A 100 -5.60 -12.29 -3.74
N TYR A 101 -4.37 -11.91 -4.09
CA TYR A 101 -3.63 -10.83 -3.42
C TYR A 101 -4.41 -9.50 -3.46
N VAL A 102 -4.89 -9.10 -4.63
CA VAL A 102 -5.66 -7.85 -4.76
C VAL A 102 -6.96 -7.92 -3.98
N LEU A 103 -7.73 -8.99 -4.09
CA LEU A 103 -9.02 -9.11 -3.39
C LEU A 103 -8.85 -9.11 -1.87
N ILE A 104 -7.82 -9.82 -1.36
CA ILE A 104 -7.51 -9.85 0.07
C ILE A 104 -7.04 -8.47 0.55
N SER A 105 -6.08 -7.85 -0.14
CA SER A 105 -5.58 -6.53 0.25
C SER A 105 -6.65 -5.45 0.13
N TRP A 106 -7.49 -5.50 -0.91
CA TRP A 106 -8.59 -4.56 -1.11
C TRP A 106 -9.69 -4.72 -0.05
N GLY A 107 -10.08 -5.96 0.25
CA GLY A 107 -11.04 -6.25 1.32
C GLY A 107 -10.54 -5.79 2.69
N TRP A 108 -9.25 -6.04 2.98
CA TRP A 108 -8.63 -5.60 4.22
C TRP A 108 -8.59 -4.06 4.30
N LEU A 109 -8.23 -3.38 3.20
CA LEU A 109 -8.20 -1.93 3.13
C LEU A 109 -9.59 -1.31 3.36
N TRP A 110 -10.64 -1.87 2.76
CA TRP A 110 -12.02 -1.39 2.92
C TRP A 110 -12.54 -1.57 4.35
N TRP A 111 -12.24 -2.71 4.97
CA TRP A 111 -12.56 -2.93 6.38
C TRP A 111 -11.84 -1.94 7.30
N LEU A 112 -10.55 -1.68 7.03
CA LEU A 112 -9.75 -0.72 7.78
C LEU A 112 -10.28 0.72 7.62
N ARG A 113 -10.70 1.12 6.42
CA ARG A 113 -11.30 2.44 6.17
C ARG A 113 -12.54 2.66 7.04
N GLY A 114 -13.43 1.67 7.13
CA GLY A 114 -14.62 1.75 7.98
C GLY A 114 -14.29 1.84 9.48
N SER A 115 -13.28 1.10 9.93
CA SER A 115 -12.83 1.13 11.33
C SER A 115 -12.19 2.47 11.75
N VAL A 116 -11.53 3.15 10.81
CA VAL A 116 -10.93 4.47 11.07
C VAL A 116 -12.00 5.56 11.14
N GLY A 117 -12.97 5.57 10.23
CA GLY A 117 -14.07 6.54 10.25
C GLY A 117 -14.97 6.41 11.48
N ALA A 118 -15.22 5.18 11.95
CA ALA A 118 -16.01 4.95 13.17
C ALA A 118 -15.30 5.45 14.45
N ALA A 119 -13.97 5.37 14.50
CA ALA A 119 -13.18 5.86 15.64
C ALA A 119 -13.13 7.40 15.71
N GLU A 120 -13.10 8.08 14.56
CA GLU A 120 -13.15 9.55 14.50
C GLU A 120 -14.52 10.10 14.93
N GLY A 121 -15.61 9.43 14.54
CA GLY A 121 -16.98 9.84 14.91
C GLY A 121 -17.28 9.73 16.42
N LEU A 122 -16.68 8.77 17.12
CA LEU A 122 -16.83 8.65 18.58
C LEU A 122 -16.06 9.74 19.34
N ALA A 123 -14.93 10.21 18.80
CA ALA A 123 -14.10 11.24 19.42
C ALA A 123 -14.67 12.67 19.27
N THR A 124 -15.59 12.90 18.32
CA THR A 124 -16.26 14.19 18.14
C THR A 124 -17.51 14.37 19.00
N HIS A 125 -17.99 13.30 19.65
CA HIS A 125 -19.20 13.29 20.48
C HIS A 125 -18.93 13.14 22.00
N SER A 126 -17.67 13.09 22.41
CA SER A 126 -17.22 13.07 23.81
C SER A 126 -16.63 14.42 24.22
#